data_AF-A0A9P5P2M8-F1
#
_entry.id   AF-A0A9P5P2M8-F1
#
_cell.length_a   1.000
_cell.length_b   1.000
_cell.length_c   1.000
_cell.angle_alpha   90.00
_cell.angle_beta   90.00
_cell.angle_gamma   90.00
#
_symmetry.space_group_name_H-M   'P 1'
#
loop_
_entity.id
_entity.type
_entity.pdbx_description
1 polymer ?
#
loop_
_entity_poly.entity_id
_entity_poly.type
_entity_poly.pdbx_seq_one_letter_code
_entity_poly.pdbx_strand_id
1 'polypeptide(L)'
;MGPPELHRRFRFALFSTADELFVHLPFSLYHGWTTILVVLTAFEAFGVNAHTTKAGVWTKVLVFLALFFFEATSATYAFSTAEGDLPASIAICFALFAIFAEQRSSAFIHWSALGFAVLSLVWVVKGAYGIVVRTTGHGIRLEDPERAPLVGGN
;
A
#
# COMPACT_ATOMS: atom_id res chain seq x y z
N MET A 1 -32.13 -44.97 -8.22
CA MET A 1 -32.91 -43.83 -7.69
C MET A 1 -32.69 -43.75 -6.20
N GLY A 2 -31.99 -42.71 -5.74
CA GLY A 2 -31.67 -42.37 -4.35
C GLY A 2 -30.76 -41.15 -4.40
N PRO A 3 -31.12 -39.99 -3.79
CA PRO A 3 -30.59 -38.70 -4.25
C PRO A 3 -29.17 -38.42 -3.71
N PRO A 4 -28.23 -37.95 -4.56
CA PRO A 4 -26.93 -37.45 -4.13
C PRO A 4 -26.95 -35.93 -3.96
N GLU A 5 -27.53 -35.41 -2.87
CA GLU A 5 -27.77 -33.97 -2.69
C GLU A 5 -27.33 -33.45 -1.29
N LEU A 6 -26.34 -34.07 -0.65
CA LEU A 6 -25.96 -33.71 0.74
C LEU A 6 -24.47 -33.38 0.97
N HIS A 7 -23.69 -33.19 -0.09
CA HIS A 7 -22.27 -32.78 0.02
C HIS A 7 -21.95 -31.40 -0.58
N ARG A 8 -22.95 -30.63 -1.01
CA ARG A 8 -22.73 -29.34 -1.70
C ARG A 8 -23.28 -28.12 -0.94
N ARG A 9 -23.28 -28.15 0.40
CA ARG A 9 -23.69 -26.99 1.24
C ARG A 9 -22.65 -26.51 2.25
N PHE A 10 -21.43 -27.07 2.24
CA PHE A 10 -20.27 -26.54 2.96
C PHE A 10 -19.17 -26.08 2.00
N ARG A 11 -19.55 -25.42 0.89
CA ARG A 11 -18.58 -24.56 0.22
C ARG A 11 -18.48 -23.33 1.09
N PHE A 12 -17.30 -23.11 1.66
CA PHE A 12 -16.82 -21.90 2.31
C PHE A 12 -17.10 -20.67 1.45
N ALA A 13 -18.35 -20.25 1.38
CA ALA A 13 -18.71 -18.87 1.15
C ALA A 13 -18.39 -18.15 2.46
N LEU A 14 -17.64 -17.05 2.39
CA LEU A 14 -17.17 -16.16 3.46
C LEU A 14 -15.64 -16.11 3.64
N PHE A 15 -14.89 -15.75 2.59
CA PHE A 15 -14.07 -14.56 2.78
C PHE A 15 -15.08 -13.40 2.79
N SER A 16 -15.59 -13.08 3.97
CA SER A 16 -16.59 -12.03 4.14
C SER A 16 -15.88 -10.69 3.94
N THR A 17 -16.52 -9.71 3.29
CA THR A 17 -16.00 -8.33 3.26
C THR A 17 -15.71 -7.80 4.67
N ALA A 18 -16.40 -8.34 5.68
CA ALA A 18 -16.12 -8.07 7.09
C ALA A 18 -14.74 -8.60 7.54
N ASP A 19 -14.32 -9.77 7.10
CA ASP A 19 -13.01 -10.34 7.46
C ASP A 19 -11.87 -9.50 6.85
N GLU A 20 -12.00 -9.14 5.56
CA GLU A 20 -11.07 -8.24 4.89
C GLU A 20 -11.00 -6.86 5.56
N LEU A 21 -12.16 -6.28 5.91
CA LEU A 21 -12.24 -4.94 6.51
C LEU A 21 -11.78 -4.89 7.97
N PHE A 22 -12.09 -5.90 8.78
CA PHE A 22 -11.82 -5.89 10.22
C PHE A 22 -10.54 -6.60 10.61
N VAL A 23 -10.03 -7.53 9.80
CA VAL A 23 -8.83 -8.30 10.09
C VAL A 23 -7.67 -7.84 9.22
N HIS A 24 -7.85 -7.84 7.90
CA HIS A 24 -6.75 -7.58 6.97
C HIS A 24 -6.41 -6.08 6.86
N LEU A 25 -7.42 -5.20 6.76
CA LEU A 25 -7.19 -3.76 6.60
C LEU A 25 -6.40 -3.13 7.77
N PRO A 26 -6.69 -3.39 9.06
CA PRO A 26 -5.90 -2.85 10.16
C PRO A 26 -4.46 -3.37 10.19
N PHE A 27 -4.27 -4.66 9.86
CA PHE A 27 -2.94 -5.26 9.82
C PHE A 27 -2.06 -4.65 8.72
N SER A 28 -2.63 -4.48 7.53
CA SER A 28 -1.92 -3.88 6.40
C SER A 28 -1.66 -2.38 6.61
N LEU A 29 -2.61 -1.65 7.20
CA LEU A 29 -2.39 -0.25 7.58
C LEU A 29 -1.24 -0.13 8.61
N TYR A 30 -1.22 -1.03 9.60
CA TYR A 30 -0.13 -1.09 10.58
C TYR A 30 1.20 -1.46 9.93
N HIS A 31 1.20 -2.36 8.95
CA HIS A 31 2.40 -2.71 8.18
C HIS A 31 3.00 -1.49 7.45
N GLY A 32 2.18 -0.71 6.73
CA GLY A 32 2.62 0.55 6.12
C GLY A 32 3.13 1.55 7.16
N TRP A 33 2.40 1.70 8.27
CA TRP A 33 2.76 2.62 9.35
C TRP A 33 4.08 2.26 10.05
N THR A 34 4.33 0.99 10.34
CA THR A 34 5.58 0.55 10.97
C THR A 34 6.79 0.83 10.07
N THR A 35 6.65 0.68 8.76
CA THR A 35 7.71 1.05 7.80
C THR A 35 8.08 2.53 7.91
N ILE A 36 7.08 3.41 8.05
CA ILE A 36 7.29 4.84 8.29
C ILE A 36 8.00 5.07 9.63
N LEU A 37 7.51 4.45 10.71
CA LEU A 37 8.07 4.61 12.04
C LEU A 37 9.54 4.18 12.11
N VAL A 38 9.92 3.09 11.46
CA VAL A 38 11.33 2.64 11.43
C VAL A 38 12.24 3.69 10.81
N VAL A 39 11.82 4.31 9.71
CA VAL A 39 12.63 5.35 9.06
C VAL A 39 12.64 6.64 9.89
N LEU A 40 11.50 7.06 10.45
CA LEU A 40 11.43 8.24 11.32
C LEU A 40 12.29 8.08 12.57
N THR A 41 12.22 6.92 13.24
CA THR A 41 13.04 6.62 14.41
C THR A 41 14.53 6.56 14.08
N ALA A 42 14.91 6.12 12.88
CA ALA A 42 16.30 6.21 12.43
C ALA A 42 16.76 7.68 12.30
N PHE A 43 15.93 8.58 11.77
CA PHE A 43 16.24 10.02 11.75
C PHE A 43 16.24 10.63 13.15
N GLU A 44 15.42 10.16 14.07
CA GLU A 44 15.44 10.63 15.45
C GLU A 44 16.71 10.16 16.18
N ALA A 45 17.11 8.91 15.98
CA ALA A 45 18.28 8.31 16.63
C ALA A 45 19.62 8.83 16.09
N PHE A 46 19.71 9.08 14.77
CA PHE A 46 20.97 9.44 14.10
C PHE A 46 20.97 10.84 13.49
N GLY A 47 19.82 11.51 13.43
CA GLY A 47 19.70 12.84 12.85
C GLY A 47 20.15 13.96 13.77
N VAL A 48 20.38 15.13 13.18
CA VAL A 48 20.70 16.36 13.90
C VAL A 48 19.39 17.08 14.25
N ASN A 49 19.29 17.60 15.47
CA ASN A 49 18.11 18.33 15.92
C ASN A 49 17.84 19.56 15.03
N ALA A 50 16.71 19.54 14.33
CA ALA A 50 16.31 20.57 13.38
C ALA A 50 15.92 21.90 14.04
N HIS A 51 15.62 21.92 15.35
CA HIS A 51 15.31 23.15 16.08
C HIS A 51 16.55 23.96 16.44
N THR A 52 17.71 23.31 16.60
CA THR A 52 18.95 23.97 16.99
C THR A 52 19.89 24.19 15.81
N THR A 53 19.86 23.31 14.81
CA THR A 53 20.78 23.34 13.67
C THR A 53 20.02 23.23 12.35
N LYS A 54 20.33 24.13 11.40
CA LYS A 54 19.75 24.06 10.05
C LYS A 54 20.21 22.79 9.34
N ALA A 55 19.32 22.20 8.53
CA ALA A 55 19.62 20.99 7.76
C ALA A 55 20.82 21.19 6.83
N GLY A 56 21.89 20.44 7.10
CA GLY A 56 23.08 20.37 6.26
C GLY A 56 22.81 19.64 4.94
N VAL A 57 23.81 19.66 4.04
CA VAL A 57 23.70 18.98 2.73
C VAL A 57 23.44 17.48 2.90
N TRP A 58 24.15 16.81 3.80
CA TRP A 58 23.96 15.39 4.07
C TRP A 58 22.56 15.06 4.60
N THR A 59 22.02 15.88 5.52
CA THR A 59 20.64 15.71 6.00
C THR A 59 19.63 15.81 4.85
N LYS A 60 19.80 16.78 3.94
CA LYS A 60 18.93 16.92 2.78
C LYS A 60 18.99 15.70 1.85
N VAL A 61 20.19 15.17 1.60
CA VAL A 61 20.39 13.96 0.78
C VAL A 61 19.72 12.75 1.43
N LEU A 62 19.95 12.51 2.72
CA LEU A 62 19.35 11.37 3.43
C LEU A 62 17.83 11.46 3.47
N VAL A 63 17.28 12.64 3.74
CA VAL A 63 15.83 12.86 3.71
C VAL A 63 15.27 12.61 2.31
N PHE A 64 15.96 13.07 1.25
CA PHE A 64 15.54 12.79 -0.12
C PHE A 64 15.54 11.28 -0.43
N LEU A 65 16.58 10.56 -0.01
CA LEU A 65 16.63 9.09 -0.17
C LEU A 65 15.52 8.39 0.61
N ALA A 66 15.16 8.88 1.79
CA ALA A 66 14.04 8.34 2.57
C ALA A 66 12.69 8.61 1.89
N LEU A 67 12.48 9.80 1.33
CA LEU A 67 11.28 10.11 0.54
C LEU A 67 11.18 9.22 -0.69
N PHE A 68 12.31 9.00 -1.39
CA PHE A 68 12.36 8.08 -2.52
C PHE A 68 12.08 6.63 -2.11
N PHE A 69 12.62 6.18 -0.97
CA PHE A 69 12.33 4.86 -0.42
C PHE A 69 10.84 4.68 -0.15
N PHE A 70 10.20 5.65 0.53
CA PHE A 70 8.76 5.61 0.78
C PHE A 70 7.94 5.56 -0.50
N GLU A 71 8.29 6.39 -1.50
CA GLU A 71 7.63 6.37 -2.80
C GLU A 71 7.76 5.00 -3.49
N ALA A 72 8.98 4.44 -3.54
CA ALA A 72 9.22 3.15 -4.15
C ALA A 72 8.44 2.02 -3.44
N THR A 73 8.38 2.07 -2.11
CA THR A 73 7.58 1.14 -1.30
C THR A 73 6.08 1.30 -1.57
N SER A 74 5.57 2.54 -1.63
CA SER A 74 4.17 2.81 -1.96
C SER A 74 3.79 2.29 -3.34
N ALA A 75 4.62 2.55 -4.36
CA ALA A 75 4.40 2.01 -5.70
C ALA A 75 4.40 0.48 -5.69
N THR A 76 5.34 -0.14 -4.99
CA THR A 76 5.41 -1.61 -4.85
C THR A 76 4.15 -2.17 -4.20
N TYR A 77 3.70 -1.60 -3.07
CA TYR A 77 2.47 -2.02 -2.41
C TYR A 77 1.22 -1.82 -3.28
N ALA A 78 1.17 -0.76 -4.09
CA ALA A 78 0.08 -0.53 -5.03
C ALA A 78 0.10 -1.50 -6.25
N PHE A 79 1.24 -2.11 -6.59
CA PHE A 79 1.41 -2.93 -7.81
C PHE A 79 1.66 -4.42 -7.60
N SER A 80 2.08 -4.87 -6.42
CA SER A 80 2.69 -6.20 -6.28
C SER A 80 1.78 -7.40 -6.57
N THR A 81 0.45 -7.30 -6.52
CA THR A 81 -0.47 -8.42 -6.87
C THR A 81 -1.92 -7.96 -7.12
N ALA A 82 -2.79 -8.88 -7.54
CA ALA A 82 -4.23 -8.64 -7.68
C ALA A 82 -4.93 -8.21 -6.37
N GLU A 83 -4.29 -8.43 -5.22
CA GLU A 83 -4.69 -8.05 -3.86
C GLU A 83 -3.66 -7.11 -3.21
N GLY A 84 -2.90 -6.35 -4.02
CA GLY A 84 -1.82 -5.48 -3.53
C GLY A 84 -2.23 -4.68 -2.28
N ASP A 85 -1.26 -4.44 -1.39
CA ASP A 85 -1.44 -3.81 -0.08
C ASP A 85 -1.76 -2.31 -0.21
N LEU A 86 -2.96 -2.03 -0.74
CA LEU A 86 -3.47 -0.69 -0.95
C LEU A 86 -3.59 0.08 0.37
N PRO A 87 -4.06 -0.51 1.50
CA PRO A 87 -4.10 0.23 2.75
C PRO A 87 -2.71 0.61 3.26
N ALA A 88 -1.67 -0.22 3.11
CA ALA A 88 -0.30 0.19 3.45
C ALA A 88 0.20 1.30 2.53
N SER A 89 -0.08 1.24 1.23
CA SER A 89 0.26 2.32 0.30
C SER A 89 -0.46 3.64 0.66
N ILE A 90 -1.71 3.58 1.15
CA ILE A 90 -2.44 4.75 1.64
C ILE A 90 -1.76 5.31 2.89
N ALA A 91 -1.33 4.46 3.83
CA ALA A 91 -0.61 4.90 5.02
C ALA A 91 0.68 5.67 4.65
N ILE A 92 1.45 5.14 3.68
CA ILE A 92 2.67 5.80 3.18
C ILE A 92 2.35 7.12 2.48
N CYS A 93 1.35 7.15 1.60
CA CYS A 93 0.91 8.38 0.95
C CYS A 93 0.52 9.46 1.97
N PHE A 94 -0.26 9.07 2.99
CA PHE A 94 -0.65 9.95 4.08
C PHE A 94 0.56 10.49 4.85
N ALA A 95 1.54 9.63 5.15
CA ALA A 95 2.76 10.06 5.83
C ALA A 95 3.60 11.04 4.97
N LEU A 96 3.66 10.87 3.65
CA LEU A 96 4.35 11.81 2.76
C LEU A 96 3.69 13.20 2.80
N PHE A 97 2.36 13.27 2.84
CA PHE A 97 1.63 14.54 3.05
C PHE A 97 1.88 15.13 4.44
N ALA A 98 1.94 14.30 5.49
CA ALA A 98 2.26 14.77 6.84
C ALA A 98 3.68 15.35 6.93
N ILE A 99 4.67 14.68 6.30
CA ILE A 99 6.04 15.18 6.21
C ILE A 99 6.07 16.51 5.46
N PHE A 100 5.35 16.65 4.35
CA PHE A 100 5.22 17.92 3.64
C PHE A 100 4.67 19.03 4.54
N ALA A 101 3.61 18.75 5.31
CA ALA A 101 2.97 19.72 6.19
C ALA A 101 3.90 20.21 7.32
N GLU A 102 4.67 19.30 7.90
CA GLU A 102 5.56 19.60 9.04
C GLU A 102 6.89 20.23 8.62
N GLN A 103 7.44 19.84 7.47
CA GLN A 103 8.74 20.32 7.01
C GLN A 103 8.66 21.74 6.43
N ARG A 104 8.63 22.76 7.29
CA ARG A 104 8.56 24.18 6.90
C ARG A 104 9.90 24.91 6.90
N SER A 105 10.91 24.35 7.55
CA SER A 105 12.21 25.02 7.74
C SER A 105 13.12 25.00 6.51
N SER A 106 12.95 24.02 5.62
CA SER A 106 13.78 23.80 4.44
C SER A 106 12.92 23.67 3.19
N ALA A 107 13.01 24.67 2.30
CA ALA A 107 12.25 24.67 1.04
C ALA A 107 12.53 23.42 0.17
N PHE A 108 13.78 22.96 0.13
CA PHE A 108 14.14 21.77 -0.65
C PHE A 108 13.41 20.51 -0.16
N ILE A 109 13.40 20.28 1.16
CA ILE A 109 12.74 19.12 1.75
C ILE A 109 11.22 19.25 1.59
N HIS A 110 10.68 20.45 1.83
CA HIS A 110 9.27 20.75 1.67
C HIS A 110 8.76 20.40 0.25
N TRP A 111 9.38 20.97 -0.78
CA TRP A 111 8.94 20.74 -2.16
C TRP A 111 9.23 19.32 -2.66
N SER A 112 10.33 18.69 -2.22
CA SER A 112 10.61 17.29 -2.55
C SER A 112 9.55 16.36 -1.93
N ALA A 113 9.19 16.59 -0.67
CA ALA A 113 8.14 15.81 0.01
C ALA A 113 6.79 15.96 -0.71
N LEU A 114 6.44 17.17 -1.18
CA LEU A 114 5.23 17.36 -1.99
C LEU A 114 5.28 16.56 -3.30
N GLY A 115 6.40 16.62 -4.01
CA GLY A 115 6.58 15.88 -5.26
C GLY A 115 6.35 14.38 -5.08
N PHE A 116 6.99 13.78 -4.09
CA PHE A 116 6.80 12.36 -3.76
C PHE A 116 5.39 12.07 -3.24
N ALA A 117 4.78 12.94 -2.43
CA ALA A 117 3.41 12.74 -1.96
C ALA A 117 2.40 12.69 -3.12
N VAL A 118 2.56 13.56 -4.11
CA VAL A 118 1.70 13.59 -5.31
C VAL A 118 1.90 12.34 -6.17
N LEU A 119 3.14 11.89 -6.35
CA LEU A 119 3.42 10.65 -7.09
C LEU A 119 2.81 9.42 -6.38
N SER A 120 3.01 9.31 -5.06
CA SER A 120 2.39 8.28 -4.23
C SER A 120 0.86 8.28 -4.35
N LEU A 121 0.24 9.46 -4.36
CA LEU A 121 -1.20 9.59 -4.56
C LEU A 121 -1.66 9.04 -5.91
N VAL A 122 -0.90 9.26 -6.99
CA VAL A 122 -1.23 8.68 -8.31
C VAL A 122 -1.25 7.16 -8.26
N TRP A 123 -0.31 6.53 -7.56
CA TRP A 123 -0.29 5.07 -7.38
C TRP A 123 -1.46 4.56 -6.55
N VAL A 124 -1.78 5.24 -5.45
CA VAL A 124 -2.94 4.92 -4.62
C VAL A 124 -4.23 5.03 -5.42
N VAL A 125 -4.42 6.11 -6.19
CA VAL A 125 -5.61 6.30 -7.04
C VAL A 125 -5.69 5.23 -8.11
N LYS A 126 -4.58 4.87 -8.75
CA LYS A 126 -4.53 3.80 -9.76
C LYS A 126 -4.88 2.44 -9.15
N GLY A 127 -4.34 2.13 -7.97
CA GLY A 127 -4.66 0.90 -7.23
C GLY A 127 -6.13 0.84 -6.83
N ALA A 128 -6.66 1.93 -6.25
CA ALA A 128 -8.07 2.04 -5.88
C ALA A 128 -9.00 1.91 -7.10
N TYR A 129 -8.67 2.56 -8.22
CA TYR A 129 -9.42 2.42 -9.48
C TYR A 129 -9.42 0.97 -9.98
N GLY A 130 -8.28 0.27 -9.90
CA GLY A 130 -8.19 -1.15 -10.23
C GLY A 130 -9.15 -2.02 -9.42
N ILE A 131 -9.31 -1.75 -8.12
CA ILE A 131 -10.27 -2.47 -7.25
C ILE A 131 -11.71 -2.11 -7.61
N VAL A 132 -12.02 -0.82 -7.80
CA VAL A 132 -13.38 -0.36 -8.15
C VAL A 132 -13.83 -0.95 -9.48
N VAL A 133 -12.98 -0.93 -10.51
CA VAL A 133 -13.33 -1.53 -11.81
C VAL A 133 -13.58 -3.04 -11.69
N ARG A 134 -12.81 -3.76 -10.87
CA ARG A 134 -13.00 -5.20 -10.64
C ARG A 134 -14.26 -5.54 -9.83
N THR A 135 -14.60 -4.72 -8.84
CA THR A 135 -15.78 -4.94 -7.97
C THR A 135 -17.08 -4.53 -8.66
N THR A 136 -17.04 -3.47 -9.47
CA THR A 136 -18.21 -2.98 -10.23
C THR A 136 -18.39 -3.73 -11.55
N GLY A 137 -17.30 -4.24 -12.15
CA GLY A 137 -17.30 -5.08 -13.35
C GLY A 137 -17.47 -6.56 -13.00
N HIS A 138 -18.71 -7.00 -12.81
CA HIS A 138 -19.13 -8.39 -12.58
C HIS A 138 -18.82 -9.37 -13.75
N GLY A 139 -17.63 -9.35 -14.36
CA GLY A 139 -17.46 -10.11 -15.60
C GLY A 139 -16.13 -10.15 -16.33
N ILE A 140 -14.98 -9.86 -15.72
CA ILE A 140 -13.70 -10.27 -16.34
C ILE A 140 -12.85 -11.01 -15.31
N ARG A 141 -13.16 -12.30 -15.18
CA ARG A 141 -12.22 -13.31 -14.72
C ARG A 141 -11.01 -13.24 -15.64
N LEU A 142 -9.94 -12.59 -15.17
CA LEU A 142 -8.61 -12.86 -15.73
C LEU A 142 -8.40 -14.35 -15.55
N GLU A 143 -8.23 -15.03 -16.67
CA GLU A 143 -8.02 -16.47 -16.77
C GLU A 143 -6.97 -16.87 -15.74
N ASP A 144 -7.43 -17.64 -14.75
CA ASP A 144 -6.59 -18.29 -13.77
C ASP A 144 -6.01 -19.53 -14.46
N PRO A 145 -4.74 -19.52 -14.91
CA PRO A 145 -4.12 -20.69 -15.52
C PRO A 145 -4.01 -21.87 -14.55
N GLU A 146 -4.25 -21.67 -13.25
CA GLU A 146 -4.31 -22.76 -12.26
C GLU A 146 -5.66 -23.50 -12.26
N ARG A 147 -6.63 -23.08 -13.08
CA ARG A 147 -7.94 -23.74 -13.25
C ARG A 147 -8.11 -24.41 -14.61
N ALA A 148 -7.03 -24.92 -15.20
CA ALA A 148 -7.11 -25.80 -16.37
C ALA A 148 -7.90 -27.08 -16.01
N PRO A 149 -9.02 -27.40 -16.70
CA PRO A 149 -9.73 -28.65 -16.46
C PRO A 149 -8.86 -29.84 -16.88
N LEU A 150 -8.41 -30.66 -15.92
CA LEU A 150 -7.70 -31.94 -16.15
C LEU A 150 -8.64 -33.05 -16.65
N VAL A 151 -9.52 -32.77 -17.61
CA VAL A 151 -10.25 -33.81 -18.35
C VAL A 151 -10.47 -33.32 -19.78
N GLY A 152 -9.52 -33.62 -20.67
CA GLY A 152 -9.83 -33.84 -22.06
C GLY A 152 -10.59 -35.15 -22.16
N GLY A 153 -11.91 -35.07 -22.28
CA GLY A 153 -12.75 -36.22 -22.53
C GLY A 153 -12.58 -36.71 -23.96
N ASN A 154 -12.16 -37.97 -24.10
CA ASN A 154 -12.61 -38.91 -25.13
C ASN A 154 -12.61 -40.30 -24.49
#